data_AF-A0A5D8QJA0-F1
#
_entry.id   AF-A0A5D8QJA0-F1
#
_cell.length_a   1.000
_cell.length_b   1.000
_cell.length_c   1.000
_cell.angle_alpha   90.00
_cell.angle_beta   90.00
_cell.angle_gamma   90.00
#
_symmetry.space_group_name_H-M   'P 1'
#
loop_
_entity.id
_entity.type
_entity.pdbx_description
1 polymer ?
#
loop_
_entity_poly.entity_id
_entity_poly.type
_entity_poly.pdbx_seq_one_letter_code
_entity_poly.pdbx_strand_id
1 'polypeptide(L)'
;MKAMLKNVEIGKTVFYGGREVMVLDHQDGKTLVLCKESIGDMPFDTDNCNDWKKSSLRKYLNGEFLNSLIKTSDMERDIEVAEVDLTADDGLTDYGTSNDKIFLLTCDQYRKYRKLIPNLNDWWWLATPYSTASNGYAHGVRGVNSDGSLYYDYACNGDIGVRPAWFLKSDILVSDEEEESGCTCIVSERTLESYSTRELLKELIRREGLEKHEDEEEE
;
A
#
# COMPACT_ATOMS: atom_id res chain seq x y z
N MET A 1 -3.90 8.89 20.42
CA MET A 1 -3.30 7.77 21.21
C MET A 1 -2.44 6.90 20.28
N LYS A 2 -1.29 6.37 20.74
CA LYS A 2 -0.47 5.42 19.96
C LYS A 2 -0.78 3.98 20.33
N ALA A 3 -0.90 3.10 19.34
CA ALA A 3 -1.16 1.67 19.52
C ALA A 3 -0.34 0.83 18.54
N MET A 4 -0.05 -0.41 18.92
CA MET A 4 0.53 -1.39 18.00
C MET A 4 -0.51 -1.75 16.93
N LEU A 5 -0.13 -1.76 15.66
CA LEU A 5 -1.05 -1.97 14.54
C LEU A 5 -1.82 -3.30 14.65
N LYS A 6 -1.18 -4.38 15.11
CA LYS A 6 -1.82 -5.69 15.38
C LYS A 6 -2.95 -5.66 16.41
N ASN A 7 -3.03 -4.62 17.23
CA ASN A 7 -4.05 -4.46 18.27
C ASN A 7 -5.19 -3.52 17.85
N VAL A 8 -5.08 -2.88 16.68
CA VAL A 8 -6.12 -2.01 16.14
C VAL A 8 -7.27 -2.89 15.65
N GLU A 9 -8.50 -2.54 15.97
CA GLU A 9 -9.66 -3.30 15.53
C GLU A 9 -9.87 -3.19 14.01
N ILE A 10 -10.18 -4.31 13.36
CA ILE A 10 -10.53 -4.34 11.93
C ILE A 10 -11.72 -3.41 11.66
N GLY A 11 -11.60 -2.57 10.63
CA GLY A 11 -12.56 -1.54 10.25
C GLY A 11 -12.28 -0.17 10.88
N LYS A 12 -11.32 -0.05 11.81
CA LYS A 12 -10.87 1.26 12.33
C LYS A 12 -9.91 1.94 11.38
N THR A 13 -9.86 3.26 11.49
CA THR A 13 -8.93 4.12 10.77
C THR A 13 -7.79 4.55 11.68
N VAL A 14 -6.58 4.54 11.15
CA VAL A 14 -5.35 5.04 11.79
C VAL A 14 -4.58 5.93 10.80
N PHE A 15 -3.57 6.65 11.28
CA PHE A 15 -2.68 7.44 10.44
C PHE A 15 -1.38 6.69 10.12
N TYR A 16 -1.00 6.67 8.84
CA TYR A 16 0.29 6.19 8.36
C TYR A 16 0.77 7.06 7.20
N GLY A 17 2.02 7.53 7.24
CA GLY A 17 2.59 8.34 6.14
C GLY A 17 1.84 9.66 5.87
N GLY A 18 1.15 10.21 6.87
CA GLY A 18 0.29 11.38 6.69
C GLY A 18 -1.02 11.09 5.97
N ARG A 19 -1.50 9.84 5.98
CA ARG A 19 -2.79 9.46 5.41
C ARG A 19 -3.62 8.70 6.43
N GLU A 20 -4.92 8.97 6.41
CA GLU A 20 -5.92 8.12 7.07
C GLU A 20 -6.08 6.81 6.30
N VAL A 21 -5.84 5.69 6.98
CA VAL A 21 -5.93 4.35 6.40
C VAL A 21 -6.80 3.45 7.28
N MET A 22 -7.68 2.69 6.64
CA MET A 22 -8.56 1.72 7.27
C MET A 22 -7.89 0.36 7.35
N VAL A 23 -7.93 -0.26 8.53
CA VAL A 23 -7.47 -1.64 8.75
C VAL A 23 -8.50 -2.62 8.21
N LEU A 24 -8.14 -3.43 7.21
CA LEU A 24 -9.04 -4.40 6.58
C LEU A 24 -8.86 -5.83 7.08
N ASP A 25 -7.63 -6.22 7.41
CA ASP A 25 -7.30 -7.59 7.82
C ASP A 25 -5.96 -7.65 8.56
N HIS A 26 -5.81 -8.62 9.46
CA HIS A 26 -4.52 -9.00 10.05
C HIS A 26 -4.17 -10.42 9.58
N GLN A 27 -2.98 -10.60 9.01
CA GLN A 27 -2.51 -11.84 8.40
C GLN A 27 -1.08 -12.11 8.85
N ASP A 28 -0.81 -13.18 9.59
CA ASP A 28 0.53 -13.70 9.91
C ASP A 28 1.67 -12.67 9.91
N GLY A 29 1.60 -11.69 10.82
CA GLY A 29 2.64 -10.66 11.00
C GLY A 29 2.49 -9.39 10.15
N LYS A 30 1.57 -9.34 9.19
CA LYS A 30 1.23 -8.15 8.38
C LYS A 30 -0.25 -7.75 8.49
N THR A 31 -0.55 -6.50 8.18
CA THR A 31 -1.88 -5.89 8.27
C THR A 31 -2.20 -5.24 6.93
N LEU A 32 -3.33 -5.60 6.33
CA LEU A 32 -3.82 -4.97 5.11
C LEU A 32 -4.50 -3.66 5.47
N VAL A 33 -4.06 -2.57 4.85
CA VAL A 33 -4.68 -1.26 5.00
C VAL A 33 -5.14 -0.71 3.65
N LEU A 34 -6.16 0.15 3.67
CA LEU A 34 -6.72 0.85 2.52
C LEU A 34 -6.86 2.33 2.82
N CYS A 35 -6.48 3.22 1.89
CA CYS A 35 -6.77 4.65 2.03
C CYS A 35 -8.27 4.88 2.30
N LYS A 36 -8.58 5.64 3.35
CA LYS A 36 -9.96 5.98 3.74
C LYS A 36 -10.67 6.76 2.64
N GLU A 37 -9.97 7.72 2.03
CA GLU A 37 -10.46 8.54 0.91
C GLU A 37 -9.71 8.23 -0.39
N SER A 38 -10.27 8.68 -1.51
CA SER A 38 -9.56 8.70 -2.80
C SER A 38 -8.35 9.64 -2.72
N ILE A 39 -7.24 9.28 -3.38
CA ILE A 39 -6.05 10.12 -3.49
C ILE A 39 -6.10 11.08 -4.68
N GLY A 40 -7.25 11.16 -5.35
CA GLY A 40 -7.48 11.92 -6.57
C GLY A 40 -7.80 11.00 -7.76
N ASP A 41 -8.27 11.62 -8.83
CA ASP A 41 -8.71 10.92 -10.04
C ASP A 41 -7.55 10.77 -11.01
N MET A 42 -7.37 9.54 -11.52
CA MET A 42 -6.30 9.20 -12.45
C MET A 42 -6.76 8.08 -13.38
N PRO A 43 -6.29 8.06 -14.64
CA PRO A 43 -6.49 6.89 -15.48
C PRO A 43 -5.76 5.70 -14.86
N PHE A 44 -6.36 4.52 -14.98
CA PHE A 44 -5.66 3.27 -14.69
C PHE A 44 -4.41 3.18 -15.56
N ASP A 45 -4.56 3.43 -16.86
CA ASP A 45 -3.47 3.49 -17.80
C ASP A 45 -3.70 4.53 -18.91
N THR A 46 -2.73 5.41 -19.12
CA THR A 46 -2.81 6.47 -20.15
C THR A 46 -2.86 5.94 -21.57
N ASP A 47 -2.33 4.73 -21.81
CA ASP A 47 -2.35 4.06 -23.12
C ASP A 47 -3.56 3.11 -23.27
N ASN A 48 -4.54 3.21 -22.36
CA ASN A 48 -5.76 2.42 -22.33
C ASN A 48 -5.52 0.90 -22.21
N CYS A 49 -4.43 0.49 -21.55
CA CYS A 49 -4.14 -0.91 -21.26
C CYS A 49 -4.68 -1.34 -19.90
N ASN A 50 -5.43 -2.44 -19.85
CA ASN A 50 -5.95 -2.99 -18.61
C ASN A 50 -5.00 -3.99 -17.90
N ASP A 51 -3.77 -4.15 -18.39
CA ASP A 51 -2.73 -4.95 -17.71
C ASP A 51 -2.05 -4.10 -16.63
N TRP A 52 -2.39 -4.37 -15.36
CA TRP A 52 -1.85 -3.66 -14.19
C TRP A 52 -0.32 -3.51 -14.23
N LYS A 53 0.41 -4.54 -14.69
CA LYS A 53 1.88 -4.53 -14.70
C LYS A 53 2.46 -3.46 -15.63
N LYS A 54 1.72 -3.08 -16.66
CA LYS A 54 2.09 -2.07 -17.65
C LYS A 54 1.53 -0.68 -17.34
N SER A 55 0.55 -0.62 -16.45
CA SER A 55 -0.26 0.56 -16.20
C SER A 55 0.55 1.77 -15.69
N SER A 56 0.21 2.96 -16.19
CA SER A 56 0.75 4.23 -15.66
C SER A 56 0.43 4.42 -14.18
N LEU A 57 -0.74 3.95 -13.72
CA LEU A 57 -1.14 4.06 -12.32
C LEU A 57 -0.25 3.22 -11.41
N ARG A 58 0.09 1.98 -11.78
CA ARG A 58 1.02 1.15 -11.00
C ARG A 58 2.38 1.83 -10.84
N LYS A 59 2.89 2.43 -11.92
CA LYS A 59 4.17 3.17 -11.91
C LYS A 59 4.12 4.37 -10.96
N TYR A 60 3.02 5.12 -10.96
CA TYR A 60 2.81 6.23 -10.04
C TYR A 60 2.71 5.74 -8.57
N LEU A 61 1.91 4.71 -8.32
CA LEU A 61 1.69 4.17 -6.96
C LEU A 61 2.97 3.63 -6.33
N ASN A 62 3.79 2.88 -7.10
CA ASN A 62 5.05 2.31 -6.62
C ASN A 62 6.26 3.23 -6.82
N GLY A 63 6.04 4.48 -7.25
CA GLY A 63 7.05 5.51 -7.42
C GLY A 63 6.75 6.72 -6.55
N GLU A 64 6.17 7.75 -7.16
CA GLU A 64 5.91 9.04 -6.51
C GLU A 64 5.04 8.91 -5.26
N PHE A 65 3.96 8.13 -5.32
CA PHE A 65 3.07 7.96 -4.18
C PHE A 65 3.77 7.22 -3.02
N LEU A 66 4.45 6.11 -3.29
CA LEU A 66 5.22 5.37 -2.28
C LEU A 66 6.28 6.27 -1.63
N ASN A 67 7.00 7.05 -2.43
CA ASN A 67 7.99 8.01 -1.92
C ASN A 67 7.34 9.08 -1.03
N SER A 68 6.10 9.49 -1.33
CA SER A 68 5.36 10.45 -0.49
C SER A 68 4.93 9.87 0.87
N LEU A 69 4.74 8.55 0.97
CA LEU A 69 4.40 7.87 2.23
C LEU A 69 5.62 7.72 3.16
N ILE A 70 6.80 7.52 2.59
CA ILE A 70 8.04 7.25 3.32
C ILE A 70 8.63 8.58 3.81
N LYS A 71 8.24 9.00 5.02
CA LYS A 71 8.77 10.21 5.66
C LYS A 71 10.10 9.96 6.39
N THR A 72 10.41 8.72 6.72
CA THR A 72 11.66 8.29 7.35
C THR A 72 12.16 7.00 6.71
N SER A 73 13.46 6.72 6.80
CA SER A 73 14.06 5.49 6.24
C SER A 73 13.50 4.20 6.85
N ASP A 74 13.02 4.27 8.09
CA ASP A 74 12.47 3.10 8.78
C ASP A 74 11.08 2.72 8.23
N MET A 75 10.28 3.70 7.80
CA MET A 75 8.95 3.45 7.23
C MET A 75 9.00 2.60 5.96
N GLU A 76 10.07 2.71 5.17
CA GLU A 76 10.23 1.86 3.99
C GLU A 76 10.24 0.36 4.36
N ARG A 77 10.78 0.03 5.54
CA ARG A 77 10.88 -1.36 6.04
C ARG A 77 9.58 -1.87 6.65
N ASP A 78 8.59 -1.01 6.81
CA ASP A 78 7.29 -1.35 7.38
C ASP A 78 6.31 -1.79 6.29
N ILE A 79 6.55 -1.40 5.04
CA ILE A 79 5.70 -1.75 3.89
C ILE A 79 6.17 -3.06 3.26
N GLU A 80 5.27 -4.03 3.21
CA GLU A 80 5.53 -5.37 2.67
C GLU A 80 5.21 -5.44 1.18
N VAL A 81 5.97 -6.27 0.46
CA VAL A 81 5.64 -6.63 -0.93
C VAL A 81 4.49 -7.64 -0.91
N ALA A 82 3.50 -7.41 -1.76
CA ALA A 82 2.34 -8.26 -1.91
C ALA A 82 2.26 -8.85 -3.31
N GLU A 83 1.95 -10.14 -3.40
CA GLU A 83 1.50 -10.73 -4.64
C GLU A 83 0.03 -10.35 -4.88
N VAL A 84 -0.26 -9.78 -6.04
CA VAL A 84 -1.60 -9.40 -6.48
C VAL A 84 -2.01 -10.34 -7.62
N ASP A 85 -3.15 -11.02 -7.45
CA ASP A 85 -3.76 -11.84 -8.49
C ASP A 85 -4.46 -10.96 -9.53
N LEU A 86 -4.02 -11.03 -10.79
CA LEU A 86 -4.55 -10.26 -11.92
C LEU A 86 -5.44 -11.10 -12.84
N THR A 87 -6.01 -12.19 -12.31
CA THR A 87 -7.09 -12.92 -12.98
C THR A 87 -8.21 -11.95 -13.35
N ALA A 88 -8.60 -11.97 -14.63
CA ALA A 88 -9.69 -11.15 -15.14
C ALA A 88 -11.03 -11.60 -14.58
N ASP A 89 -12.01 -10.70 -14.59
CA ASP A 89 -13.33 -10.98 -14.01
C ASP A 89 -14.10 -12.08 -14.77
N ASP A 90 -13.74 -12.34 -16.03
CA ASP A 90 -14.22 -13.49 -16.81
C ASP A 90 -13.44 -14.80 -16.55
N GLY A 91 -12.45 -14.77 -15.65
CA GLY A 91 -11.65 -15.91 -15.21
C GLY A 91 -10.38 -16.15 -16.04
N LEU A 92 -10.07 -15.31 -17.04
CA LEU A 92 -8.84 -15.46 -17.81
C LEU A 92 -7.61 -15.04 -17.00
N THR A 93 -6.56 -15.85 -17.05
CA THR A 93 -5.34 -15.69 -16.23
C THR A 93 -4.15 -15.13 -17.02
N ASP A 94 -4.37 -14.54 -18.20
CA ASP A 94 -3.29 -14.14 -19.11
C ASP A 94 -2.30 -13.14 -18.48
N TYR A 95 -2.76 -12.31 -17.54
CA TYR A 95 -1.92 -11.33 -16.86
C TYR A 95 -1.21 -11.88 -15.62
N GLY A 96 -1.55 -13.08 -15.15
CA GLY A 96 -0.86 -13.75 -14.03
C GLY A 96 -0.92 -12.96 -12.72
N THR A 97 0.23 -12.80 -12.06
CA THR A 97 0.35 -12.03 -10.81
C THR A 97 1.34 -10.86 -10.95
N SER A 98 1.26 -9.89 -10.04
CA SER A 98 2.28 -8.85 -9.84
C SER A 98 2.79 -8.85 -8.40
N ASN A 99 4.00 -8.32 -8.20
CA ASN A 99 4.56 -8.11 -6.86
C ASN A 99 4.76 -6.61 -6.65
N ASP A 100 3.96 -6.04 -5.74
CA ASP A 100 3.87 -4.59 -5.53
C ASP A 100 3.87 -4.23 -4.04
N LYS A 101 4.47 -3.08 -3.70
CA LYS A 101 4.36 -2.51 -2.35
C LYS A 101 3.02 -1.81 -2.18
N ILE A 102 2.60 -1.05 -3.19
CA ILE A 102 1.32 -0.35 -3.24
C ILE A 102 0.50 -0.91 -4.41
N PHE A 103 -0.73 -1.34 -4.12
CA PHE A 103 -1.63 -1.95 -5.10
C PHE A 103 -3.05 -1.41 -4.96
N LEU A 104 -3.94 -1.83 -5.86
CA LEU A 104 -5.38 -1.66 -5.72
C LEU A 104 -6.01 -2.98 -5.32
N LEU A 105 -7.07 -2.94 -4.52
CA LEU A 105 -7.80 -4.17 -4.20
C LEU A 105 -8.28 -4.87 -5.48
N THR A 106 -8.26 -6.20 -5.48
CA THR A 106 -8.96 -6.99 -6.51
C THR A 106 -10.46 -7.00 -6.23
N CYS A 107 -11.29 -7.39 -7.21
CA CYS A 107 -12.71 -7.60 -6.99
C CYS A 107 -12.99 -8.59 -5.85
N ASP A 108 -12.18 -9.63 -5.70
CA ASP A 108 -12.37 -10.62 -4.63
C ASP A 108 -11.98 -10.08 -3.26
N GLN A 109 -10.88 -9.32 -3.17
CA GLN A 109 -10.53 -8.61 -1.95
C GLN A 109 -11.61 -7.58 -1.58
N TYR A 110 -12.11 -6.82 -2.56
CA TYR A 110 -13.20 -5.88 -2.34
C TYR A 110 -14.46 -6.58 -1.82
N ARG A 111 -14.88 -7.68 -2.46
CA ARG A 111 -16.04 -8.48 -2.01
C ARG A 111 -15.83 -9.02 -0.59
N LYS A 112 -14.62 -9.51 -0.26
CA LYS A 112 -14.26 -10.00 1.08
C LYS A 112 -14.42 -8.92 2.15
N TYR A 113 -13.95 -7.70 1.88
CA TYR A 113 -13.92 -6.60 2.86
C TYR A 113 -15.07 -5.60 2.71
N ARG A 114 -15.99 -5.81 1.78
CA ARG A 114 -17.05 -4.86 1.41
C ARG A 114 -17.83 -4.31 2.59
N LYS A 115 -18.12 -5.17 3.58
CA LYS A 115 -18.87 -4.81 4.79
C LYS A 115 -18.17 -3.75 5.67
N LEU A 116 -16.86 -3.60 5.52
CA LEU A 116 -16.03 -2.66 6.28
C LEU A 116 -15.87 -1.34 5.53
N ILE A 117 -15.83 -1.39 4.19
CA ILE A 117 -15.48 -0.26 3.33
C ILE A 117 -16.71 0.65 3.14
N PRO A 118 -16.70 1.89 3.64
CA PRO A 118 -17.74 2.87 3.36
C PRO A 118 -17.73 3.27 1.89
N ASN A 119 -18.90 3.63 1.39
CA ASN A 119 -19.03 4.18 0.05
C ASN A 119 -18.41 5.58 0.01
N LEU A 120 -17.73 5.88 -1.09
CA LEU A 120 -17.36 7.25 -1.44
C LEU A 120 -18.48 7.87 -2.28
N ASN A 121 -18.48 9.19 -2.39
CA ASN A 121 -19.36 9.90 -3.33
C ASN A 121 -18.96 9.67 -4.79
N ASP A 122 -17.76 9.13 -5.02
CA ASP A 122 -17.14 8.96 -6.32
C ASP A 122 -16.81 7.49 -6.63
N TRP A 123 -16.57 7.21 -7.90
CA TRP A 123 -16.12 5.92 -8.38
C TRP A 123 -14.63 5.71 -8.13
N TRP A 124 -14.19 4.45 -8.04
CA TRP A 124 -12.76 4.17 -7.90
C TRP A 124 -12.33 2.82 -8.50
N TRP A 125 -11.07 2.76 -8.94
CA TRP A 125 -10.48 1.60 -9.61
C TRP A 125 -10.19 0.41 -8.69
N LEU A 126 -10.30 -0.79 -9.25
CA LEU A 126 -9.76 -2.04 -8.72
C LEU A 126 -8.65 -2.56 -9.64
N ALA A 127 -7.81 -3.48 -9.14
CA ALA A 127 -6.74 -4.09 -9.94
C ALA A 127 -7.25 -5.11 -10.97
N THR A 128 -8.51 -5.57 -10.84
CA THR A 128 -9.08 -6.64 -11.65
C THR A 128 -9.40 -6.14 -13.07
N PRO A 129 -8.80 -6.71 -14.12
CA PRO A 129 -9.19 -6.40 -15.48
C PRO A 129 -10.58 -7.00 -15.80
N TYR A 130 -11.34 -6.35 -16.68
CA TYR A 130 -12.64 -6.86 -17.12
C TYR A 130 -12.51 -8.18 -17.89
N SER A 131 -11.53 -8.24 -18.78
CA SER A 131 -11.16 -9.35 -19.67
C SER A 131 -9.72 -9.09 -20.16
N THR A 132 -9.17 -9.91 -21.03
CA THR A 132 -7.80 -9.78 -21.52
C THR A 132 -7.71 -9.57 -23.04
N ALA A 133 -6.51 -9.23 -23.52
CA ALA A 133 -6.21 -9.09 -24.94
C ALA A 133 -6.45 -10.38 -25.75
N SER A 134 -6.29 -11.56 -25.15
CA SER A 134 -6.52 -12.85 -25.83
C SER A 134 -8.00 -13.03 -26.22
N ASN A 135 -8.91 -12.42 -25.45
CA ASN A 135 -10.35 -12.36 -25.70
C ASN A 135 -10.79 -11.10 -26.48
N GLY A 136 -9.84 -10.36 -27.05
CA GLY A 136 -10.11 -9.14 -27.83
C GLY A 136 -10.48 -7.91 -26.99
N TYR A 137 -10.27 -7.95 -25.66
CA TYR A 137 -10.70 -6.88 -24.76
C TYR A 137 -9.59 -6.49 -23.76
N ALA A 138 -8.71 -5.59 -24.19
CA ALA A 138 -7.49 -5.21 -23.48
C ALA A 138 -7.55 -3.85 -22.77
N HIS A 139 -8.75 -3.29 -22.58
CA HIS A 139 -8.92 -1.89 -22.18
C HIS A 139 -9.91 -1.65 -21.04
N GLY A 140 -10.74 -2.62 -20.63
CA GLY A 140 -11.65 -2.40 -19.50
C GLY A 140 -11.07 -2.89 -18.18
N VAL A 141 -11.27 -2.09 -17.14
CA VAL A 141 -10.83 -2.36 -15.77
C VAL A 141 -12.04 -2.28 -14.85
N ARG A 142 -12.09 -3.13 -13.83
CA ARG A 142 -13.16 -3.11 -12.82
C ARG A 142 -13.01 -1.92 -11.89
N GLY A 143 -14.14 -1.39 -11.47
CA GLY A 143 -14.22 -0.33 -10.47
C GLY A 143 -15.40 -0.53 -9.54
N VAL A 144 -15.51 0.37 -8.57
CA VAL A 144 -16.59 0.42 -7.58
C VAL A 144 -17.37 1.73 -7.74
N ASN A 145 -18.70 1.63 -7.89
CA ASN A 145 -19.61 2.76 -7.92
C ASN A 145 -19.76 3.43 -6.55
N SER A 146 -20.34 4.63 -6.53
CA SER A 146 -20.69 5.34 -5.28
C SER A 146 -21.75 4.63 -4.43
N ASP A 147 -22.54 3.70 -5.00
CA ASP A 147 -23.42 2.80 -4.24
C ASP A 147 -22.68 1.53 -3.73
N GLY A 148 -21.42 1.35 -4.13
CA GLY A 148 -20.58 0.22 -3.80
C GLY A 148 -20.89 -1.05 -4.60
N SER A 149 -21.62 -0.94 -5.70
CA SER A 149 -21.70 -1.99 -6.73
C SER A 149 -20.45 -2.01 -7.61
N LEU A 150 -20.15 -3.15 -8.21
CA LEU A 150 -19.04 -3.28 -9.15
C LEU A 150 -19.47 -2.82 -10.55
N TYR A 151 -18.59 -2.11 -11.24
CA TYR A 151 -18.75 -1.74 -12.64
C TYR A 151 -17.44 -1.96 -13.41
N TYR A 152 -17.38 -1.54 -14.67
CA TYR A 152 -16.13 -1.43 -15.40
C TYR A 152 -16.12 -0.13 -16.22
N ASP A 153 -14.92 0.33 -16.53
CA ASP A 153 -14.71 1.46 -17.43
C ASP A 153 -13.39 1.29 -18.20
N TYR A 154 -13.16 2.14 -19.19
CA TYR A 154 -11.95 2.17 -19.99
C TYR A 154 -10.75 2.60 -19.14
N ALA A 155 -9.63 1.91 -19.28
CA ALA A 155 -8.42 2.13 -18.50
C ALA A 155 -7.89 3.56 -18.64
N CYS A 156 -8.13 4.22 -19.77
CA CYS A 156 -7.75 5.62 -19.99
C CYS A 156 -8.70 6.66 -19.37
N ASN A 157 -9.80 6.27 -18.74
CA ASN A 157 -10.70 7.24 -18.10
C ASN A 157 -10.02 7.87 -16.88
N GLY A 158 -9.74 9.17 -16.97
CA GLY A 158 -9.10 9.95 -15.92
C GLY A 158 -10.02 10.40 -14.78
N ASP A 159 -11.34 10.26 -14.93
CA ASP A 159 -12.35 10.76 -13.99
C ASP A 159 -12.76 9.69 -12.95
N ILE A 160 -11.84 8.79 -12.62
CA ILE A 160 -12.07 7.70 -11.67
C ILE A 160 -11.05 7.78 -10.54
N GLY A 161 -11.54 7.72 -9.30
CA GLY A 161 -10.74 7.82 -8.10
C GLY A 161 -9.79 6.65 -7.87
N VAL A 162 -8.74 6.91 -7.10
CA VAL A 162 -7.73 5.91 -6.74
C VAL A 162 -7.75 5.69 -5.24
N ARG A 163 -7.94 4.44 -4.80
CA ARG A 163 -7.82 4.03 -3.39
C ARG A 163 -6.73 2.98 -3.21
N PRO A 164 -5.50 3.41 -2.93
CA PRO A 164 -4.38 2.50 -2.72
C PRO A 164 -4.57 1.63 -1.48
N ALA A 165 -4.11 0.40 -1.58
CA ALA A 165 -3.99 -0.57 -0.49
C ALA A 165 -2.56 -1.09 -0.42
N TRP A 166 -2.12 -1.46 0.77
CA TRP A 166 -0.81 -2.08 1.00
C TRP A 166 -0.79 -2.89 2.29
N PHE A 167 0.24 -3.72 2.43
CA PHE A 167 0.49 -4.43 3.67
C PHE A 167 1.53 -3.68 4.51
N LEU A 168 1.24 -3.55 5.80
CA LEU A 168 2.16 -3.05 6.81
C LEU A 168 2.57 -4.19 7.75
N LYS A 169 3.79 -4.16 8.27
CA LYS A 169 4.16 -4.98 9.42
C LYS A 169 3.23 -4.68 10.59
N SER A 170 2.80 -5.71 11.29
CA SER A 170 1.78 -5.55 12.35
C SER A 170 2.38 -5.12 13.69
N ASP A 171 3.70 -5.17 13.83
CA ASP A 171 4.44 -4.76 15.02
C ASP A 171 4.89 -3.29 15.00
N ILE A 172 4.34 -2.47 14.09
CA ILE A 172 4.58 -1.03 14.07
C ILE A 172 3.62 -0.28 14.99
N LEU A 173 4.02 0.91 15.43
CA LEU A 173 3.17 1.84 16.16
C LEU A 173 2.45 2.78 15.19
N VAL A 174 1.15 2.95 15.40
CA VAL A 174 0.27 3.86 14.64
C VAL A 174 -0.49 4.78 15.60
N SER A 175 -1.02 5.89 15.09
CA SER A 175 -1.81 6.87 15.84
C SER A 175 -3.22 6.98 15.28
N ASP A 176 -4.19 7.21 16.15
CA ASP A 176 -5.58 7.53 15.77
C ASP A 176 -5.80 9.04 15.51
N GLU A 177 -4.78 9.87 15.77
CA GLU A 177 -4.81 11.33 15.61
C GLU A 177 -3.77 11.76 14.57
N GLU A 178 -4.13 12.75 13.76
CA GLU A 178 -3.18 13.49 12.92
C GLU A 178 -2.29 14.32 13.85
N GLU A 179 -0.99 14.01 13.91
CA GLU A 179 -0.09 14.79 14.76
C GLU A 179 0.11 16.19 14.15
N GLU A 180 -0.39 17.22 14.85
CA GLU A 180 -0.18 18.65 14.53
C GLU A 180 1.29 19.04 14.73
N SER A 181 2.16 18.63 13.80
CA SER A 181 3.44 19.29 13.52
C SER A 181 4.08 18.61 12.33
N GLY A 182 4.39 19.38 11.28
CA GLY A 182 5.12 18.92 10.09
C GLY A 182 6.57 18.44 10.35
N CYS A 183 6.90 18.04 11.58
CA CYS A 183 8.16 17.44 11.94
C CYS A 183 8.03 16.75 13.30
N THR A 184 7.49 15.53 13.36
CA THR A 184 8.15 14.44 14.09
C THR A 184 7.72 13.10 13.53
N CYS A 185 8.72 12.26 13.37
CA CYS A 185 8.69 10.89 12.92
C CYS A 185 7.58 10.10 13.64
N ILE A 186 6.80 9.32 12.90
CA ILE A 186 6.50 7.98 13.43
C ILE A 186 7.88 7.35 13.53
N VAL A 187 8.50 7.43 14.71
CA VAL A 187 9.60 6.54 15.02
C VAL A 187 8.93 5.17 14.91
N SER A 188 9.40 4.34 14.00
CA SER A 188 9.33 2.90 14.19
C SER A 188 10.07 2.63 15.51
N GLU A 189 9.43 2.93 16.64
CA GLU A 189 9.84 2.50 17.96
C GLU A 189 9.48 1.02 18.03
N ARG A 190 10.27 0.27 17.27
CA ARG A 190 10.44 -1.15 17.44
C ARG A 190 10.86 -1.37 18.88
N THR A 191 10.14 -2.21 19.60
CA THR A 191 10.54 -2.61 20.96
C THR A 191 11.97 -3.16 20.91
N LEU A 192 12.79 -2.94 21.95
CA LEU A 192 14.17 -3.47 22.01
C LEU A 192 14.24 -4.97 21.68
N GLU A 193 13.19 -5.72 21.96
CA GLU A 193 13.03 -7.15 21.67
C GLU A 193 13.02 -7.49 20.17
N SER A 194 12.68 -6.54 19.30
CA SER A 194 12.59 -6.75 17.84
C SER A 194 13.90 -6.51 17.10
N TYR A 195 14.93 -6.00 17.79
CA TYR A 195 16.26 -5.83 17.24
C TYR A 195 17.12 -7.05 17.52
N SER A 196 17.86 -7.51 16.52
CA SER A 196 18.90 -8.51 16.74
C SER A 196 20.02 -7.95 17.62
N THR A 197 20.71 -8.82 18.37
CA THR A 197 21.89 -8.44 19.16
C THR A 197 22.92 -7.66 18.33
N ARG A 198 23.06 -8.00 17.03
CA ARG A 198 23.97 -7.33 16.10
C ARG A 198 23.56 -5.89 15.79
N GLU A 199 22.27 -5.62 15.63
CA GLU A 199 21.75 -4.27 15.36
C GLU A 199 21.89 -3.38 16.61
N LEU A 200 21.59 -3.94 17.78
CA LEU A 200 21.80 -3.24 19.06
C LEU A 200 23.27 -2.90 19.29
N LEU A 201 24.18 -3.84 18.99
CA LEU A 201 25.63 -3.61 19.10
C LEU A 201 26.13 -2.52 18.15
N LYS A 202 25.66 -2.52 16.90
CA LYS A 202 26.02 -1.48 15.92
C LYS A 202 25.60 -0.09 16.38
N GLU A 203 24.38 0.03 16.90
CA GLU A 203 23.85 1.30 17.39
C GLU A 203 24.58 1.77 18.68
N LEU A 204 24.96 0.85 19.57
CA LEU A 204 25.81 1.15 20.73
C LEU A 204 27.20 1.68 20.30
N ILE A 205 27.87 0.98 19.39
CA ILE A 205 29.19 1.39 18.86
C ILE A 205 29.13 2.78 18.24
N ARG A 206 28.07 3.07 17.48
CA ARG A 206 27.83 4.38 16.87
C ARG A 206 27.67 5.49 17.92
N ARG A 207 26.93 5.24 19.00
CA ARG A 207 26.69 6.22 20.08
C ARG A 207 27.91 6.46 20.96
N GLU A 208 28.72 5.43 21.17
CA GLU A 208 29.97 5.54 21.92
C GLU A 208 31.11 6.13 21.08
N GLY A 209 30.89 6.45 19.81
CA GLY A 209 31.91 7.03 18.92
C GLY A 209 33.09 6.08 18.67
N LEU A 210 32.84 4.76 18.75
CA LEU A 210 33.86 3.72 18.63
C LEU A 210 34.08 3.24 17.19
N GLU A 211 33.66 4.01 16.18
CA GLU A 211 34.13 3.83 14.80
C GLU A 211 35.62 4.20 14.76
N LYS A 212 36.47 3.25 15.14
CA LYS A 212 37.89 3.31 14.84
C LYS A 212 38.02 3.32 13.32
N HIS A 213 38.56 4.42 12.79
CA HIS A 213 39.23 4.43 11.51
C HIS A 213 40.30 3.33 11.53
N GLU A 214 40.02 2.22 10.86
CA GLU A 214 41.06 1.35 10.31
C GLU A 214 41.33 1.85 8.89
N ASP A 215 42.02 2.98 8.80
CA ASP A 215 42.76 3.36 7.61
C ASP A 215 44.10 3.93 8.11
N GLU A 216 45.18 3.55 7.42
CA GLU A 216 46.59 3.90 7.66
C GLU A 216 47.35 2.98 8.63
N GLU A 217 47.98 1.94 8.07
CA GLU A 217 49.43 1.91 7.84
C GLU A 217 49.82 0.49 7.40
N GLU A 218 50.34 0.34 6.18
CA GLU A 218 51.63 -0.31 5.95
C GLU A 218 52.09 -0.04 4.50
N GLU A 219 53.27 0.57 4.42
CA GLU A 219 54.10 0.80 3.23
C GLU A 219 54.41 -0.48 2.43
#